data_AF-A0A3M4AJH1-F1
#
_entry.id   AF-A0A3M4AJH1-F1
#
_cell.length_a   1.000
_cell.length_b   1.000
_cell.length_c   1.000
_cell.angle_alpha   90.00
_cell.angle_beta   90.00
_cell.angle_gamma   90.00
#
_symmetry.space_group_name_H-M   'P 1'
#
loop_
_entity.id
_entity.type
_entity.pdbx_description
1 polymer ?
#
loop_
_entity_poly.entity_id
_entity_poly.type
_entity_poly.pdbx_seq_one_letter_code
_entity_poly.pdbx_strand_id
1 'polypeptide(L)'
;MLKIEERASLTKQSPESERNSDKRPRMEGSTVINLQQDQEGHWIAVLSCGHTQHLRHQPPWQSRAWVLDPIKRQQMTGQAFRCGWCANAADNDSLAAEKSR
;
A
#
# COMPACT_ATOMS: atom_id res chain seq x y z
N MET A 1 36.00 -4.26 -37.66
CA MET A 1 35.93 -4.65 -36.23
C MET A 1 35.65 -3.39 -35.43
N LEU A 2 34.43 -3.21 -34.93
CA LEU A 2 34.08 -2.07 -34.09
C LEU A 2 34.47 -2.40 -32.64
N LYS A 3 35.40 -1.64 -32.07
CA LYS A 3 35.75 -1.72 -30.64
C LYS A 3 34.61 -1.11 -29.84
N ILE A 4 33.91 -1.94 -29.09
CA ILE A 4 32.94 -1.49 -28.08
C ILE A 4 33.77 -1.20 -26.84
N GLU A 5 34.02 0.08 -26.58
CA GLU A 5 34.61 0.54 -25.33
C GLU A 5 33.49 0.57 -24.28
N GLU A 6 33.47 -0.44 -23.40
CA GLU A 6 32.61 -0.49 -22.23
C GLU A 6 32.97 0.65 -21.27
N ARG A 7 32.20 1.73 -21.34
CA ARG A 7 32.17 2.75 -20.29
C ARG A 7 31.68 2.10 -18.99
N ALA A 8 32.54 2.05 -17.98
CA ALA A 8 32.18 1.58 -16.64
C ALA A 8 30.90 2.29 -16.17
N SER A 9 29.86 1.52 -15.86
CA SER A 9 28.56 2.06 -15.46
C SER A 9 28.70 2.91 -14.19
N LEU A 10 28.29 4.17 -14.30
CA LEU A 10 27.76 5.00 -13.20
C LEU A 10 26.83 4.11 -12.33
N THR A 11 26.83 4.06 -11.01
CA THR A 11 27.22 5.02 -9.97
C THR A 11 27.36 4.20 -8.69
N LYS A 12 28.35 4.49 -7.82
CA LYS A 12 28.34 3.97 -6.45
C LYS A 12 27.02 4.42 -5.80
N GLN A 13 26.25 3.52 -5.21
CA GLN A 13 25.04 3.88 -4.47
C GLN A 13 25.45 4.85 -3.36
N SER A 14 25.11 6.14 -3.51
CA SER A 14 25.36 7.16 -2.50
C SER A 14 24.46 6.86 -1.28
N PRO A 15 24.90 7.11 -0.03
CA PRO A 15 24.04 7.00 1.16
C PRO A 15 22.77 7.86 1.07
N GLU A 16 22.76 8.88 0.21
CA GLU A 16 21.56 9.68 -0.08
C GLU A 16 20.47 8.92 -0.87
N SER A 17 20.81 7.79 -1.48
CA SER A 17 19.87 6.87 -2.14
C SER A 17 19.37 5.74 -1.23
N GLU A 18 19.72 5.78 0.06
CA GLU A 18 19.13 4.85 1.03
C GLU A 18 17.64 5.15 1.15
N ARG A 19 16.80 4.19 0.74
CA ARG A 19 15.33 4.28 0.72
C ARG A 19 14.69 4.44 2.12
N ASN A 20 15.51 4.60 3.16
CA ASN A 20 15.13 4.54 4.57
C ASN A 20 15.88 5.58 5.42
N SER A 21 16.03 6.82 4.93
CA SER A 21 16.62 7.91 5.73
C SER A 21 15.71 8.37 6.87
N ASP A 22 14.42 8.07 6.82
CA ASP A 22 13.41 8.81 7.58
C ASP A 22 13.02 8.19 8.93
N LYS A 23 13.50 6.97 9.26
CA LYS A 23 13.14 6.23 10.49
C LYS A 23 11.64 6.33 10.88
N ARG A 24 10.74 6.48 9.90
CA ARG A 24 9.31 6.65 10.18
C ARG A 24 8.84 5.46 11.00
N PRO A 25 8.22 5.65 12.16
CA PRO A 25 7.66 4.54 12.93
C PRO A 25 6.75 3.77 11.97
N ARG A 26 6.99 2.45 11.87
CA ARG A 26 6.24 1.55 11.01
C ARG A 26 4.77 1.74 11.33
N MET A 27 4.08 2.49 10.46
CA MET A 27 2.76 3.02 10.76
C MET A 27 1.86 1.90 11.29
N GLU A 28 1.30 2.14 12.48
CA GLU A 28 0.57 1.17 13.30
C GLU A 28 -0.42 0.40 12.41
N GLY A 29 -0.17 -0.90 12.26
CA GLY A 29 -0.93 -1.74 11.34
C GLY A 29 -2.40 -1.71 11.74
N SER A 30 -3.29 -1.40 10.79
CA SER A 30 -4.72 -1.62 11.02
C SER A 30 -4.99 -3.12 11.05
N THR A 31 -6.07 -3.57 11.67
CA THR A 31 -6.50 -4.97 11.59
C THR A 31 -7.73 -5.09 10.71
N VAL A 32 -7.91 -6.22 10.04
CA VAL A 32 -9.13 -6.48 9.26
C VAL A 32 -10.27 -6.77 10.22
N ILE A 33 -11.28 -5.90 10.28
CA ILE A 33 -12.49 -6.13 11.07
C ILE A 33 -13.45 -7.04 10.30
N ASN A 34 -13.61 -6.78 9.00
CA ASN A 34 -14.55 -7.52 8.17
C ASN A 34 -14.11 -7.56 6.70
N LEU A 35 -14.60 -8.54 5.97
CA LEU A 35 -14.43 -8.72 4.53
C LEU A 35 -15.80 -8.88 3.89
N GLN A 36 -16.18 -7.96 3.02
CA GLN A 36 -17.49 -7.96 2.35
C GLN A 36 -17.35 -7.60 0.88
N GLN A 37 -18.39 -7.84 0.09
CA GLN A 37 -18.45 -7.38 -1.30
C GLN A 37 -19.18 -6.04 -1.38
N ASP A 38 -18.75 -5.19 -2.29
CA ASP A 38 -19.49 -3.99 -2.68
C ASP A 38 -20.65 -4.34 -3.65
N GLN A 39 -21.31 -3.29 -4.16
CA GLN A 39 -22.43 -3.43 -5.10
C GLN A 39 -22.04 -4.07 -6.44
N GLU A 40 -20.76 -3.99 -6.83
CA GLU A 40 -20.22 -4.54 -8.07
C GLU A 40 -19.65 -5.96 -7.85
N GLY A 41 -19.69 -6.47 -6.62
CA GLY A 41 -19.17 -7.78 -6.25
C GLY A 41 -17.65 -7.79 -5.97
N HIS A 42 -17.01 -6.63 -5.85
CA HIS A 42 -15.60 -6.55 -5.49
C HIS A 42 -15.40 -6.65 -3.97
N TRP A 43 -14.38 -7.38 -3.55
CA TRP A 43 -14.06 -7.56 -2.13
C TRP A 43 -13.42 -6.30 -1.55
N ILE A 44 -14.02 -5.80 -0.46
CA ILE A 44 -13.51 -4.74 0.39
C ILE A 44 -13.15 -5.28 1.78
N ALA A 45 -12.00 -4.84 2.30
CA ALA A 45 -11.64 -5.02 3.70
C ALA A 45 -12.09 -3.78 4.49
N VAL A 46 -12.84 -3.99 5.57
CA VAL A 46 -13.11 -2.98 6.59
C VAL A 46 -12.00 -3.07 7.63
N LEU A 47 -11.30 -1.96 7.86
CA LEU A 47 -10.13 -1.92 8.73
C LEU A 47 -10.43 -1.23 10.06
N SER A 48 -9.68 -1.58 11.11
CA SER A 48 -9.84 -1.00 12.46
C SER A 48 -9.55 0.49 12.55
N CYS A 49 -8.85 1.06 11.58
CA CYS A 49 -8.66 2.51 11.46
C CYS A 49 -9.90 3.24 10.92
N GLY A 50 -11.02 2.55 10.65
CA GLY A 50 -12.25 3.11 10.11
C GLY A 50 -12.28 3.25 8.58
N HIS A 51 -11.19 2.93 7.89
CA HIS A 51 -11.12 2.98 6.43
C HIS A 51 -11.49 1.64 5.80
N THR A 52 -11.91 1.69 4.54
CA THR A 52 -12.11 0.51 3.69
C THR A 52 -11.06 0.45 2.58
N GLN A 53 -10.66 -0.77 2.20
CA GLN A 53 -9.69 -1.01 1.13
C GLN A 53 -10.22 -2.04 0.14
N HIS A 54 -10.31 -1.66 -1.13
CA HIS A 54 -10.56 -2.60 -2.22
C HIS A 54 -9.38 -3.57 -2.35
N LEU A 55 -9.69 -4.86 -2.35
CA LEU A 55 -8.70 -5.94 -2.41
C LEU A 55 -8.47 -6.44 -3.83
N ARG A 56 -9.43 -6.24 -4.74
CA ARG A 56 -9.37 -6.72 -6.12
C ARG A 56 -10.08 -5.76 -7.07
N HIS A 57 -9.45 -5.47 -8.21
CA HIS A 57 -10.07 -4.87 -9.39
C HIS A 57 -9.85 -5.78 -10.60
N GLN A 58 -10.61 -5.56 -11.67
CA GLN A 58 -10.36 -6.17 -12.99
C GLN A 58 -9.91 -5.08 -13.98
N PRO A 59 -8.74 -5.20 -14.63
CA PRO A 59 -7.65 -6.16 -14.41
C PRO A 59 -6.91 -5.93 -13.07
N PRO A 60 -6.33 -6.98 -12.45
CA PRO A 60 -5.77 -6.88 -11.11
C PRO A 60 -4.44 -6.13 -11.11
N TRP A 61 -4.42 -4.93 -10.54
CA TRP A 61 -3.19 -4.16 -10.30
C TRP A 61 -2.31 -4.76 -9.18
N GLN A 62 -2.87 -5.61 -8.30
CA GLN A 62 -2.15 -6.41 -7.31
C GLN A 62 -2.75 -7.82 -7.20
N SER A 63 -1.90 -8.85 -7.23
CA SER A 63 -2.34 -10.24 -7.04
C SER A 63 -2.62 -10.54 -5.57
N ARG A 64 -3.88 -10.78 -5.21
CA ARG A 64 -4.32 -11.22 -3.88
C ARG A 64 -5.15 -12.50 -3.97
N ALA A 65 -4.49 -13.63 -4.30
CA ALA A 65 -5.16 -14.91 -4.52
C ALA A 65 -5.99 -15.40 -3.32
N TRP A 66 -5.57 -15.07 -2.08
CA TRP A 66 -6.28 -15.44 -0.86
C TRP A 66 -7.71 -14.86 -0.79
N VAL A 67 -8.00 -13.77 -1.50
CA VAL A 67 -9.31 -13.11 -1.52
C VAL A 67 -10.36 -13.99 -2.20
N LEU A 68 -9.97 -14.90 -3.09
CA LEU A 68 -10.92 -15.77 -3.79
C LEU A 68 -11.30 -16.99 -2.96
N ASP A 69 -10.46 -17.37 -2.00
CA ASP A 69 -10.65 -18.54 -1.17
C ASP A 69 -11.39 -18.15 0.12
N PRO A 70 -12.62 -18.65 0.36
CA PRO A 70 -13.42 -18.27 1.53
C PRO A 70 -12.78 -18.68 2.86
N ILE A 71 -11.98 -19.74 2.89
CA ILE A 71 -11.28 -20.19 4.11
C ILE A 71 -10.15 -19.22 4.41
N LYS A 72 -9.33 -18.91 3.40
CA LYS A 72 -8.21 -17.96 3.56
C LYS A 72 -8.70 -16.55 3.87
N ARG A 73 -9.85 -16.13 3.32
CA ARG A 73 -10.48 -14.87 3.68
C ARG A 73 -10.84 -14.81 5.16
N GLN A 74 -11.50 -15.83 5.69
CA GLN A 74 -11.84 -15.86 7.11
C GLN A 74 -10.59 -15.82 8.00
N GLN A 75 -9.50 -16.46 7.58
CA GLN A 75 -8.21 -16.38 8.29
C GLN A 75 -7.60 -14.99 8.31
N MET A 76 -7.94 -14.12 7.35
CA MET A 76 -7.45 -12.74 7.30
C MET A 76 -8.20 -11.80 8.24
N THR A 77 -9.42 -12.13 8.67
CA THR A 77 -10.13 -11.36 9.68
C THR A 77 -9.35 -11.37 11.00
N GLY A 78 -9.16 -10.20 11.61
CA GLY A 78 -8.35 -9.98 12.80
C GLY A 78 -6.85 -9.82 12.52
N GLN A 79 -6.36 -10.12 11.32
CA GLN A 79 -4.94 -9.97 10.98
C GLN A 79 -4.57 -8.53 10.72
N ALA A 80 -3.29 -8.21 10.97
CA ALA A 80 -2.72 -6.92 10.62
C ALA A 80 -2.73 -6.71 9.09
N PHE A 81 -3.10 -5.51 8.68
CA PHE A 81 -3.28 -5.10 7.30
C PHE A 81 -2.86 -3.64 7.14
N ARG A 82 -2.11 -3.36 6.06
CA ARG A 82 -1.65 -2.00 5.77
C ARG A 82 -2.79 -1.20 5.15
N CYS A 83 -3.27 -0.19 5.87
CA CYS A 83 -4.21 0.78 5.31
C CYS A 83 -3.46 1.77 4.41
N GLY A 84 -3.84 1.86 3.12
CA GLY A 84 -3.26 2.81 2.18
C GLY A 84 -3.54 4.27 2.53
N TRP A 85 -4.74 4.56 3.03
CA TRP A 85 -5.13 5.90 3.46
C TRP A 85 -4.35 6.38 4.68
N CYS A 86 -4.18 5.52 5.68
CA CYS A 86 -3.32 5.84 6.81
C CYS A 86 -1.89 6.06 6.32
N ALA A 87 -1.34 5.12 5.54
CA ALA A 87 0.03 5.25 5.02
C ALA A 87 0.28 6.58 4.29
N ASN A 88 -0.73 7.10 3.57
CA ASN A 88 -0.64 8.37 2.83
C ASN A 88 -0.90 9.62 3.68
N ALA A 89 -1.62 9.51 4.81
CA ALA A 89 -1.89 10.65 5.68
C ALA A 89 -0.61 11.21 6.35
N ALA A 90 0.45 10.40 6.45
CA ALA A 90 1.77 10.87 6.87
C ALA A 90 2.45 11.78 5.82
N ASP A 91 1.92 11.84 4.59
CA ASP A 91 2.50 12.59 3.47
C ASP A 91 1.62 13.75 3.00
N ASN A 92 0.37 13.84 3.48
CA ASN A 92 -0.57 14.87 3.06
C ASN A 92 -0.37 16.18 3.86
N ASP A 93 0.74 16.87 3.59
CA ASP A 93 1.11 18.17 4.15
C ASP A 93 0.40 19.35 3.47
N SER A 94 -0.48 19.16 2.47
CA SER A 94 -0.92 20.31 1.64
C SER A 94 -2.39 20.32 1.26
N LEU A 95 -3.35 20.22 2.20
CA LEU A 95 -4.74 20.67 1.97
C LEU A 95 -5.44 21.12 3.27
N ALA A 96 -4.75 21.92 4.11
CA ALA A 96 -5.34 22.58 5.28
C ALA A 96 -5.12 24.10 5.27
N ALA A 97 -5.40 24.74 4.14
CA ALA A 97 -5.81 26.14 4.04
C ALA A 97 -6.64 26.16 2.75
N GLU A 98 -7.91 26.53 2.69
CA GLU A 98 -8.52 27.69 3.31
C GLU A 98 -9.99 27.34 3.64
N LYS A 99 -10.36 27.43 4.92
CA LYS A 99 -11.75 27.56 5.33
C LYS A 99 -11.83 28.73 6.29
N SER A 100 -11.70 29.95 5.76
CA SER A 100 -12.12 31.16 6.46
C SER A 100 -12.14 32.38 5.52
N ARG A 101 -13.23 32.57 4.77
CA ARG A 101 -14.03 33.81 4.78
C ARG A 101 -15.31 33.65 3.98
#